data_AF-A0A2E0BWN0-F1
#
_entry.id   AF-A0A2E0BWN0-F1
#
_cell.length_a   1.000
_cell.length_b   1.000
_cell.length_c   1.000
_cell.angle_alpha   90.00
_cell.angle_beta   90.00
_cell.angle_gamma   90.00
#
_symmetry.space_group_name_H-M   'P 1'
#
loop_
_entity.id
_entity.type
_entity.pdbx_description
1 polymer ?
#
loop_
_entity_poly.entity_id
_entity_poly.type
_entity_poly.pdbx_seq_one_letter_code
_entity_poly.pdbx_strand_id
1 'polypeptide(L)'
;MSQNRLYFGYGSNLDWDDWSRFCKRRGVSPDGLKEKEPAWLLGHHLKFHYYSNGRKGGAADVVPADAFHATPGALFDVDEDAWKTLIAKEGAPQFYEEKKVLAIGRDGVLHRATTFVVCEHRKKPYFVEPTAGYQRLIYDGLIQRGLPTLGLQQALQESFDQCTINHLFVYGTLMKGQNRFSLLHPFTKSIQQASTNGELHHLGAFPGMKLGEGTVFGDLVTMSDASECLEKIDQIEGFLGFGHPESLYDRTIVEVMTDFGPEWAWTYIYNGKVGPDSIIDDGRWR
;
A
#
# COMPACT_ATOMS: atom_id res chain seq x y z
N MET A 1 -29.30 0.00 -6.95
CA MET A 1 -28.21 -0.89 -6.53
C MET A 1 -27.51 -0.20 -5.38
N SER A 2 -27.50 -0.81 -4.18
CA SER A 2 -26.74 -0.27 -3.04
C SER A 2 -25.27 -0.22 -3.45
N GLN A 3 -24.63 0.94 -3.32
CA GLN A 3 -23.22 1.10 -3.66
C GLN A 3 -22.40 0.36 -2.60
N ASN A 4 -21.65 -0.67 -3.01
CA ASN A 4 -20.75 -1.38 -2.10
C ASN A 4 -19.72 -0.39 -1.54
N ARG A 5 -19.41 -0.54 -0.24
CA ARG A 5 -18.41 0.29 0.43
C ARG A 5 -17.05 -0.36 0.26
N LEU A 6 -16.05 0.47 0.00
CA LEU A 6 -14.66 0.01 -0.08
C LEU A 6 -14.02 0.06 1.32
N TYR A 7 -13.60 -1.10 1.80
CA TYR A 7 -12.97 -1.31 3.10
C TYR A 7 -11.51 -1.68 2.95
N PHE A 8 -10.63 -1.11 3.77
CA PHE A 8 -9.23 -1.54 3.87
C PHE A 8 -8.99 -2.32 5.17
N GLY A 9 -8.62 -3.59 5.05
CA GLY A 9 -8.26 -4.46 6.16
C GLY A 9 -6.75 -4.64 6.28
N TYR A 10 -6.22 -4.56 7.51
CA TYR A 10 -4.79 -4.69 7.82
C TYR A 10 -4.48 -5.63 9.00
N GLY A 11 -5.52 -6.15 9.66
CA GLY A 11 -5.41 -6.99 10.85
C GLY A 11 -6.16 -8.29 10.65
N SER A 12 -7.03 -8.64 11.62
CA SER A 12 -7.72 -9.93 11.59
C SER A 12 -8.64 -10.18 10.38
N ASN A 13 -9.08 -9.13 9.70
CA ASN A 13 -9.93 -9.25 8.51
C ASN A 13 -9.15 -9.73 7.27
N LEU A 14 -7.83 -9.91 7.36
CA LEU A 14 -7.04 -10.60 6.35
C LEU A 14 -7.24 -12.13 6.37
N ASP A 15 -7.81 -12.67 7.45
CA ASP A 15 -8.05 -14.11 7.65
C ASP A 15 -9.55 -14.44 7.45
N TRP A 16 -9.84 -15.17 6.38
CA TRP A 16 -11.21 -15.55 6.02
C TRP A 16 -11.87 -16.42 7.09
N ASP A 17 -11.11 -17.31 7.74
CA ASP A 17 -11.64 -18.19 8.77
C ASP A 17 -12.03 -17.43 10.04
N ASP A 18 -11.30 -16.38 10.40
CA ASP A 18 -11.62 -15.47 11.52
C ASP A 18 -12.89 -14.68 11.26
N TRP A 19 -13.03 -14.13 10.06
CA TRP A 19 -14.27 -13.49 9.61
C TRP A 19 -15.44 -14.48 9.61
N SER A 20 -15.29 -15.63 8.97
CA SER A 20 -16.32 -16.66 8.86
C SER A 20 -16.76 -17.19 10.23
N ARG A 21 -15.82 -17.43 11.15
CA ARG A 21 -16.13 -17.82 12.53
C ARG A 21 -16.90 -16.73 13.27
N PHE A 22 -16.59 -15.46 13.05
CA PHE A 22 -17.33 -14.34 13.63
C PHE A 22 -18.77 -14.28 13.10
N CYS A 23 -18.96 -14.35 11.79
CA CYS A 23 -20.28 -14.36 11.15
C CYS A 23 -21.14 -15.54 11.61
N LYS A 24 -20.56 -16.75 11.64
CA LYS A 24 -21.24 -17.97 12.08
C LYS A 24 -21.78 -17.86 13.51
N ARG A 25 -21.01 -17.25 14.44
CA ARG A 25 -21.46 -17.04 15.83
C ARG A 25 -22.65 -16.07 15.94
N ARG A 26 -22.87 -15.21 14.94
CA ARG A 26 -23.96 -14.24 14.89
C ARG A 26 -25.11 -14.66 13.98
N GLY A 27 -25.02 -15.81 13.32
CA GLY A 27 -26.05 -16.29 12.40
C GLY A 27 -26.20 -15.42 11.14
N VAL A 28 -25.12 -14.77 10.69
CA VAL A 28 -25.10 -13.93 9.48
C VAL A 28 -24.18 -14.55 8.41
N SER A 29 -24.39 -14.20 7.14
CA SER A 29 -23.54 -14.66 6.03
C SER A 29 -22.18 -13.94 6.03
N PRO A 30 -21.06 -14.63 5.74
CA PRO A 30 -19.76 -13.99 5.55
C PRO A 30 -19.57 -13.41 4.13
N ASP A 31 -20.42 -13.77 3.16
CA ASP A 31 -20.18 -13.55 1.72
C ASP A 31 -20.24 -12.08 1.28
N GLY A 32 -20.75 -11.20 2.15
CA GLY A 32 -20.83 -9.77 1.88
C GLY A 32 -19.51 -9.01 2.06
N LEU A 33 -18.47 -9.66 2.61
CA LEU A 33 -17.09 -9.14 2.67
C LEU A 33 -16.27 -9.80 1.56
N LYS A 34 -16.21 -9.17 0.39
CA LYS A 34 -15.53 -9.73 -0.78
C LYS A 34 -14.18 -9.07 -0.95
N GLU A 35 -13.11 -9.84 -0.89
CA GLU A 35 -11.79 -9.33 -1.22
C GLU A 35 -11.77 -8.87 -2.68
N LYS A 36 -11.32 -7.64 -2.87
CA LYS A 36 -11.10 -7.03 -4.19
C LYS A 36 -9.68 -7.35 -4.65
N GLU A 37 -8.69 -6.98 -3.83
CA GLU A 37 -7.27 -7.15 -4.15
C GLU A 37 -6.35 -6.85 -2.93
N PRO A 38 -5.10 -7.35 -2.95
CA PRO A 38 -4.03 -6.85 -2.08
C PRO A 38 -3.81 -5.35 -2.28
N ALA A 39 -3.47 -4.62 -1.22
CA ALA A 39 -3.35 -3.17 -1.28
C ALA A 39 -2.42 -2.60 -0.20
N TRP A 40 -2.12 -1.32 -0.35
CA TRP A 40 -1.24 -0.55 0.52
C TRP A 40 -1.96 0.66 1.10
N LEU A 41 -2.06 0.75 2.43
CA LEU A 41 -2.58 1.91 3.13
C LEU A 41 -1.51 2.99 3.23
N LEU A 42 -1.74 4.11 2.55
CA LEU A 42 -0.79 5.22 2.50
C LEU A 42 -0.72 5.98 3.82
N GLY A 43 0.48 6.37 4.23
CA GLY A 43 0.67 7.31 5.34
C GLY A 43 0.54 6.72 6.73
N HIS A 44 0.66 5.40 6.87
CA HIS A 44 0.43 4.72 8.15
C HIS A 44 1.44 3.61 8.40
N HIS A 45 1.69 3.32 9.69
CA HIS A 45 2.37 2.11 10.16
C HIS A 45 1.46 1.29 11.08
N LEU A 46 1.71 -0.02 11.13
CA LEU A 46 1.03 -0.93 12.06
C LEU A 46 1.54 -0.72 13.49
N LYS A 47 0.66 -0.79 14.49
CA LYS A 47 1.02 -0.68 15.91
C LYS A 47 0.16 -1.58 16.80
N PHE A 48 0.73 -2.04 17.92
CA PHE A 48 0.01 -2.77 18.97
C PHE A 48 0.08 -1.99 20.28
N HIS A 49 -0.95 -1.19 20.53
CA HIS A 49 -1.05 -0.31 21.71
C HIS A 49 -2.44 -0.34 22.35
N TYR A 50 -3.20 -1.40 22.11
CA TYR A 50 -4.55 -1.58 22.63
C TYR A 50 -4.77 -3.03 23.00
N TYR A 51 -5.25 -3.27 24.22
CA TYR A 51 -5.56 -4.61 24.71
C TYR A 51 -6.98 -5.02 24.33
N SER A 52 -7.10 -6.11 23.57
CA SER A 52 -8.38 -6.72 23.23
C SER A 52 -8.67 -7.93 24.11
N ASN A 53 -9.81 -7.90 24.81
CA ASN A 53 -10.30 -9.05 25.58
C ASN A 53 -10.55 -10.27 24.68
N GLY A 54 -11.00 -10.06 23.44
CA GLY A 54 -11.27 -11.13 22.48
C GLY A 54 -10.00 -11.79 21.95
N ARG A 55 -8.91 -11.01 21.78
CA ARG A 55 -7.60 -11.52 21.34
C ARG A 55 -6.69 -11.94 22.51
N LYS A 56 -7.07 -11.60 23.74
CA LYS A 56 -6.29 -11.80 24.98
C LYS A 56 -4.89 -11.20 24.91
N GLY A 57 -4.75 -10.07 24.23
CA GLY A 57 -3.47 -9.41 23.97
C GLY A 57 -3.65 -8.16 23.11
N GLY A 58 -2.54 -7.65 22.60
CA GLY A 58 -2.49 -6.55 21.65
C GLY A 58 -3.36 -6.80 20.42
N ALA A 59 -4.21 -5.85 20.08
CA ALA A 59 -4.89 -5.81 18.78
C ALA A 59 -4.22 -4.79 17.86
N ALA A 60 -4.29 -5.07 16.57
CA ALA A 60 -3.66 -4.27 15.52
C ALA A 60 -4.36 -2.91 15.40
N ASP A 61 -3.58 -1.86 15.23
CA ASP A 61 -4.02 -0.53 14.82
C ASP A 61 -3.14 -0.04 13.67
N VAL A 62 -3.64 0.91 12.89
CA VAL A 62 -2.83 1.68 11.95
C VAL A 62 -2.81 3.14 12.40
N VAL A 63 -1.60 3.66 12.61
CA VAL A 63 -1.41 5.03 13.11
C VAL A 63 -0.75 5.89 12.04
N PRO A 64 -1.05 7.20 12.00
CA PRO A 64 -0.42 8.11 11.04
C PRO A 64 1.10 8.08 11.14
N ALA A 65 1.75 8.07 9.98
CA ALA A 65 3.18 8.24 9.77
C ALA A 65 3.37 9.47 8.85
N ASP A 66 4.09 9.32 7.75
CA ASP A 66 4.28 10.33 6.71
C ASP A 66 3.95 9.78 5.31
N ALA A 67 3.99 10.63 4.28
CA ALA A 67 3.61 10.27 2.92
C ALA A 67 4.53 9.22 2.25
N PHE A 68 5.65 8.84 2.87
CA PHE A 68 6.65 7.90 2.35
C PHE A 68 6.45 6.48 2.89
N HIS A 69 5.54 6.31 3.84
CA HIS A 69 5.19 5.03 4.44
C HIS A 69 3.89 4.46 3.86
N ALA A 70 3.83 3.13 3.79
CA ALA A 70 2.60 2.41 3.49
C ALA A 70 2.48 1.10 4.28
N THR A 71 1.30 0.79 4.79
CA THR A 71 1.02 -0.48 5.50
C THR A 71 0.35 -1.47 4.55
N PRO A 72 0.90 -2.69 4.36
CA PRO A 72 0.27 -3.68 3.50
C PRO A 72 -1.02 -4.24 4.12
N GLY A 73 -1.98 -4.59 3.28
CA GLY A 73 -3.28 -5.13 3.65
C GLY A 73 -4.09 -5.53 2.41
N ALA A 74 -5.41 -5.45 2.49
CA ALA A 74 -6.29 -5.75 1.36
C ALA A 74 -7.50 -4.82 1.29
N LEU A 75 -7.94 -4.56 0.06
CA LEU A 75 -9.21 -3.88 -0.21
C LEU A 75 -10.33 -4.90 -0.33
N PHE A 76 -11.50 -4.56 0.22
CA PHE A 76 -12.69 -5.38 0.17
C PHE A 76 -13.87 -4.55 -0.30
N ASP A 77 -14.67 -5.11 -1.20
CA ASP A 77 -16.02 -4.64 -1.49
C ASP A 77 -16.97 -5.20 -0.43
N VAL A 78 -17.64 -4.31 0.29
CA VAL A 78 -18.51 -4.67 1.40
C VAL A 78 -19.95 -4.26 1.12
N ASP A 79 -20.86 -5.22 1.17
CA ASP A 79 -22.29 -4.92 1.15
C ASP A 79 -22.79 -4.32 2.48
N GLU A 80 -24.01 -3.81 2.51
CA GLU A 80 -24.56 -3.12 3.68
C GLU A 80 -24.73 -4.02 4.92
N ASP A 81 -24.97 -5.33 4.75
CA ASP A 81 -25.16 -6.25 5.87
C ASP A 81 -23.83 -6.73 6.46
N ALA A 82 -22.84 -6.99 5.59
CA ALA A 82 -21.47 -7.20 6.01
C ALA A 82 -20.86 -5.96 6.66
N TRP A 83 -21.22 -4.75 6.21
CA TRP A 83 -20.77 -3.52 6.86
C TRP A 83 -21.28 -3.39 8.31
N LYS A 84 -22.57 -3.68 8.55
CA LYS A 84 -23.11 -3.73 9.93
C LYS A 84 -22.39 -4.78 10.77
N THR A 85 -22.06 -5.92 10.16
CA THR A 85 -21.34 -7.01 10.82
C THR A 85 -19.90 -6.62 11.16
N LEU A 86 -19.21 -5.89 10.27
CA LEU A 86 -17.90 -5.31 10.53
C LEU A 86 -17.94 -4.31 11.69
N ILE A 87 -18.87 -3.34 11.68
CA ILE A 87 -19.05 -2.38 12.79
C ILE A 87 -19.18 -3.13 14.13
N ALA A 88 -19.99 -4.19 14.13
CA ALA A 88 -20.18 -5.01 15.32
C ALA A 88 -18.96 -5.88 15.70
N LYS A 89 -18.11 -6.26 14.74
CA LYS A 89 -16.84 -6.98 14.97
C LYS A 89 -15.80 -6.06 15.61
N GLU A 90 -15.66 -4.86 15.06
CA GLU A 90 -14.70 -3.85 15.52
C GLU A 90 -15.16 -3.16 16.82
N GLY A 91 -16.41 -3.39 17.25
CA GLY A 91 -16.99 -2.74 18.43
C GLY A 91 -17.08 -1.22 18.26
N ALA A 92 -17.26 -0.77 17.02
CA ALA A 92 -17.30 0.64 16.70
C ALA A 92 -18.60 1.28 17.20
N PRO A 93 -18.56 2.55 17.69
CA PRO A 93 -17.40 3.43 17.78
C PRO A 93 -16.67 3.41 19.15
N GLN A 94 -16.83 2.35 19.96
CA GLN A 94 -16.34 2.34 21.36
C GLN A 94 -14.94 1.75 21.53
N PHE A 95 -14.48 0.96 20.56
CA PHE A 95 -13.16 0.31 20.57
C PHE A 95 -12.34 0.76 19.36
N TYR A 96 -12.96 0.74 18.18
CA TYR A 96 -12.44 1.30 16.96
C TYR A 96 -13.40 2.35 16.40
N GLU A 97 -12.90 3.31 15.65
CA GLU A 97 -13.67 4.30 14.91
C GLU A 97 -13.40 4.20 13.41
N GLU A 98 -14.41 4.54 12.61
CA GLU A 98 -14.27 4.59 11.16
C GLU A 98 -13.38 5.76 10.75
N LYS A 99 -12.43 5.51 9.83
CA LYS A 99 -11.55 6.53 9.26
C LYS A 99 -11.50 6.42 7.75
N LYS A 100 -11.65 7.55 7.07
CA LYS A 100 -11.41 7.65 5.62
C LYS A 100 -9.92 7.66 5.35
N VAL A 101 -9.49 6.83 4.42
CA VAL A 101 -8.08 6.61 4.09
C VAL A 101 -7.88 6.52 2.59
N LEU A 102 -6.63 6.71 2.17
CA LEU A 102 -6.17 6.45 0.82
C LEU A 102 -5.42 5.13 0.80
N ALA A 103 -5.72 4.29 -0.18
CA ALA A 103 -5.04 3.03 -0.39
C ALA A 103 -4.67 2.85 -1.86
N ILE A 104 -3.57 2.18 -2.14
CA ILE A 104 -3.15 1.82 -3.50
C ILE A 104 -3.40 0.33 -3.71
N GLY A 105 -4.19 -0.02 -4.72
CA GLY A 105 -4.43 -1.40 -5.12
C GLY A 105 -3.18 -2.07 -5.69
N ARG A 106 -3.23 -3.39 -5.92
CA ARG A 106 -2.14 -4.10 -6.61
C ARG A 106 -1.97 -3.60 -8.04
N ASP A 107 -3.06 -3.12 -8.63
CA ASP A 107 -3.11 -2.49 -9.94
C ASP A 107 -2.46 -1.09 -9.99
N GLY A 108 -1.97 -0.57 -8.85
CA GLY A 108 -1.39 0.77 -8.75
C GLY A 108 -2.43 1.90 -8.71
N VAL A 109 -3.72 1.59 -8.66
CA VAL A 109 -4.80 2.59 -8.63
C VAL A 109 -5.00 3.12 -7.21
N LEU A 110 -5.16 4.44 -7.11
CA LEU A 110 -5.48 5.11 -5.85
C LEU A 110 -6.98 5.00 -5.54
N HIS A 111 -7.29 4.48 -4.35
CA HIS A 111 -8.64 4.30 -3.84
C HIS A 111 -8.89 5.15 -2.58
N ARG A 112 -10.11 5.70 -2.50
CA ARG A 112 -10.66 6.22 -1.24
C ARG A 112 -11.42 5.08 -0.55
N ALA A 113 -10.89 4.61 0.57
CA ALA A 113 -11.47 3.52 1.35
C ALA A 113 -11.83 3.98 2.76
N THR A 114 -12.53 3.12 3.49
CA THR A 114 -12.74 3.25 4.93
C THR A 114 -11.94 2.17 5.64
N THR A 115 -11.31 2.50 6.75
CA THR A 115 -10.72 1.52 7.66
C THR A 115 -11.20 1.79 9.09
N PHE A 116 -10.85 0.91 10.02
CA PHE A 116 -11.13 1.08 11.44
C PHE A 116 -9.82 1.35 12.16
N VAL A 117 -9.77 2.36 13.03
CA VAL A 117 -8.59 2.67 13.86
C VAL A 117 -8.97 2.67 15.33
N VAL A 118 -8.05 2.35 16.23
CA VAL A 118 -8.34 2.30 17.68
C VAL A 118 -8.73 3.70 18.18
N CYS A 119 -9.83 3.79 18.93
CA CYS A 119 -10.28 5.05 19.53
C CYS A 119 -9.22 5.63 20.49
N GLU A 120 -9.03 6.94 20.48
CA GLU A 120 -7.98 7.61 21.26
C GLU A 120 -7.97 7.23 22.75
N HIS A 121 -9.14 7.20 23.40
CA HIS A 121 -9.30 6.86 24.81
C HIS A 121 -8.97 5.39 25.16
N ARG A 122 -8.75 4.52 24.16
CA ARG A 122 -8.38 3.10 24.33
C ARG A 122 -6.89 2.86 24.15
N LYS A 123 -6.17 3.78 23.50
CA LYS A 123 -4.73 3.65 23.24
C LYS A 123 -3.96 3.65 24.55
N LYS A 124 -2.93 2.82 24.60
CA LYS A 124 -1.94 2.76 25.67
C LYS A 124 -0.67 3.48 25.21
N PRO A 125 0.06 4.14 26.11
CA PRO A 125 1.32 4.79 25.76
C PRO A 125 2.48 3.80 25.57
N TYR A 126 2.24 2.50 25.75
CA TYR A 126 3.21 1.42 25.68
C TYR A 126 2.72 0.32 24.76
N PHE A 127 3.66 -0.48 24.25
CA PHE A 127 3.37 -1.70 23.51
C PHE A 127 2.55 -2.69 24.33
N VAL A 128 1.54 -3.24 23.67
CA VAL A 128 0.71 -4.32 24.21
C VAL A 128 0.97 -5.54 23.35
N GLU A 129 1.67 -6.52 23.90
CA GLU A 129 2.08 -7.70 23.14
C GLU A 129 0.86 -8.47 22.59
N PRO A 130 0.75 -8.66 21.25
CA PRO A 130 -0.24 -9.53 20.66
C PRO A 130 0.11 -11.00 20.93
N THR A 131 -0.90 -11.86 21.07
CA THR A 131 -0.65 -13.31 21.23
C THR A 131 0.01 -13.90 19.98
N ALA A 132 0.87 -14.91 20.14
CA ALA A 132 1.53 -15.56 19.01
C ALA A 132 0.56 -16.05 17.92
N GLY A 133 -0.61 -16.57 18.33
CA GLY A 133 -1.65 -16.98 17.39
C GLY A 133 -2.24 -15.81 16.60
N TYR A 134 -2.38 -14.63 17.23
CA TYR A 134 -2.86 -13.43 16.54
C TYR A 134 -1.80 -12.83 15.61
N GLN A 135 -0.53 -12.83 16.03
CA GLN A 135 0.59 -12.45 15.16
C GLN A 135 0.64 -13.32 13.91
N ARG A 136 0.53 -14.65 14.09
CA ARG A 136 0.57 -15.62 12.99
C ARG A 136 -0.57 -15.42 12.00
N LEU A 137 -1.76 -15.10 12.49
CA LEU A 137 -2.93 -14.79 11.65
C LEU A 137 -2.66 -13.61 10.70
N ILE A 138 -2.10 -12.51 11.20
CA ILE A 138 -1.76 -11.35 10.35
C ILE A 138 -0.64 -11.72 9.37
N TYR A 139 0.40 -12.41 9.87
CA TYR A 139 1.52 -12.86 9.05
C TYR A 139 1.06 -13.74 7.87
N ASP A 140 0.26 -14.78 8.14
CA ASP A 140 -0.23 -15.69 7.10
C ASP A 140 -1.15 -14.97 6.12
N GLY A 141 -1.99 -14.03 6.60
CA GLY A 141 -2.82 -13.19 5.74
C GLY A 141 -2.01 -12.34 4.76
N LEU A 142 -0.87 -11.79 5.19
CA LEU A 142 0.03 -11.03 4.30
C LEU A 142 0.76 -11.95 3.30
N ILE A 143 1.32 -13.06 3.78
CA ILE A 143 2.07 -14.01 2.92
C ILE A 143 1.19 -14.63 1.84
N GLN A 144 -0.06 -15.01 2.16
CA GLN A 144 -1.00 -15.54 1.17
C GLN A 144 -1.29 -14.57 0.03
N ARG A 145 -1.06 -13.27 0.23
CA ARG A 145 -1.28 -12.20 -0.75
C ARG A 145 0.00 -11.72 -1.43
N GLY A 146 1.16 -12.34 -1.15
CA GLY A 146 2.45 -11.88 -1.66
C GLY A 146 2.89 -10.53 -1.10
N LEU A 147 2.40 -10.16 0.09
CA LEU A 147 2.73 -8.89 0.74
C LEU A 147 3.86 -9.08 1.77
N PRO A 148 4.74 -8.08 1.93
CA PRO A 148 5.85 -8.16 2.87
C PRO A 148 5.38 -8.05 4.33
N THR A 149 6.14 -8.66 5.24
CA THR A 149 5.82 -8.69 6.68
C THR A 149 6.70 -7.77 7.51
N LEU A 150 7.55 -6.95 6.89
CA LEU A 150 8.47 -6.05 7.59
C LEU A 150 7.72 -5.09 8.54
N GLY A 151 6.62 -4.49 8.08
CA GLY A 151 5.80 -3.60 8.93
C GLY A 151 5.21 -4.31 10.17
N LEU A 152 4.90 -5.61 10.06
CA LEU A 152 4.48 -6.41 11.21
C LEU A 152 5.65 -6.65 12.17
N GLN A 153 6.84 -6.98 11.66
CA GLN A 153 8.05 -7.18 12.47
C GLN A 153 8.43 -5.90 13.23
N GLN A 154 8.40 -4.76 12.54
CA GLN A 154 8.63 -3.43 13.10
C GLN A 154 7.65 -3.11 14.24
N ALA A 155 6.36 -3.37 14.03
CA ALA A 155 5.32 -3.16 15.04
C ALA A 155 5.49 -4.05 16.28
N LEU A 156 6.08 -5.24 16.13
CA LEU A 156 6.36 -6.17 17.23
C LEU A 156 7.64 -5.82 18.00
N GLN A 157 8.60 -5.16 17.34
CA GLN A 157 9.89 -4.77 17.91
C GLN A 157 9.94 -3.31 18.38
N GLU A 158 8.88 -2.53 18.12
CA GLU A 158 8.84 -1.08 18.33
C GLU A 158 9.99 -0.32 17.64
N SER A 159 10.42 -0.79 16.47
CA SER A 159 11.44 -0.12 15.64
C SER A 159 10.84 0.24 14.28
N PHE A 160 10.87 1.52 13.94
CA PHE A 160 10.30 2.07 12.71
C PHE A 160 11.36 2.83 11.89
N ASP A 161 12.62 2.44 12.03
CA ASP A 161 13.77 3.14 11.44
C ASP A 161 13.88 2.96 9.92
N GLN A 162 13.02 2.13 9.32
CA GLN A 162 13.04 1.78 7.90
C GLN A 162 11.63 1.87 7.32
N CYS A 163 11.52 2.39 6.10
CA CYS A 163 10.28 2.31 5.34
C CYS A 163 9.97 0.86 4.95
N THR A 164 8.69 0.51 4.94
CA THR A 164 8.19 -0.82 4.53
C THR A 164 8.39 -1.09 3.04
N ILE A 165 8.50 -0.05 2.21
CA ILE A 165 8.87 -0.10 0.80
C ILE A 165 10.14 0.74 0.64
N ASN A 166 11.23 0.09 0.24
CA ASN A 166 12.54 0.74 0.07
C ASN A 166 13.04 0.72 -1.39
N HIS A 167 12.15 0.45 -2.33
CA HIS A 167 12.46 0.42 -3.76
C HIS A 167 11.73 1.53 -4.52
N LEU A 168 12.42 2.08 -5.52
CA LEU A 168 11.88 3.02 -6.49
C LEU A 168 12.11 2.47 -7.90
N PHE A 169 11.04 2.26 -8.66
CA PHE A 169 11.09 1.87 -10.05
C PHE A 169 11.05 3.12 -10.95
N VAL A 170 12.09 3.30 -11.76
CA VAL A 170 12.23 4.40 -12.72
C VAL A 170 12.38 3.86 -14.13
N TYR A 171 11.73 4.51 -15.09
CA TYR A 171 11.58 4.01 -16.47
C TYR A 171 11.96 5.06 -17.53
N GLY A 172 12.64 6.13 -17.13
CA GLY A 172 12.89 7.30 -17.98
C GLY A 172 14.17 8.04 -17.61
N THR A 173 14.08 9.37 -17.55
CA THR A 173 15.25 10.26 -17.34
C THR A 173 16.04 10.02 -16.05
N LEU A 174 15.42 9.35 -15.07
CA LEU A 174 16.05 8.97 -13.79
C LEU A 174 16.78 7.62 -13.84
N MET A 175 16.68 6.84 -14.92
CA MET A 175 17.42 5.57 -15.05
C MET A 175 18.93 5.80 -15.14
N LYS A 176 19.71 4.78 -14.76
CA LYS A 176 21.17 4.79 -14.86
C LYS A 176 21.61 5.12 -16.29
N GLY A 177 22.50 6.12 -16.41
CA GLY A 177 23.00 6.59 -17.70
C GLY A 177 22.14 7.65 -18.38
N GLN A 178 20.96 7.96 -17.84
CA GLN A 178 20.10 9.06 -18.32
C GLN A 178 20.44 10.38 -17.62
N ASN A 179 19.97 11.48 -18.19
CA ASN A 179 20.40 12.85 -17.85
C ASN A 179 20.05 13.32 -16.43
N ARG A 180 19.04 12.73 -15.77
CA ARG A 180 18.64 13.08 -14.40
C ARG A 180 19.09 12.07 -13.35
N PHE A 181 19.81 11.01 -13.73
CA PHE A 181 20.29 10.00 -12.78
C PHE A 181 21.15 10.58 -11.65
N SER A 182 21.91 11.65 -11.91
CA SER A 182 22.71 12.33 -10.88
C SER A 182 21.90 12.85 -9.70
N LEU A 183 20.59 13.07 -9.87
CA LEU A 183 19.67 13.48 -8.81
C LEU A 183 19.25 12.30 -7.92
N LEU A 184 19.22 11.08 -8.47
CA LEU A 184 18.86 9.85 -7.77
C LEU A 184 20.09 9.11 -7.21
N HIS A 185 21.24 9.29 -7.84
CA HIS A 185 22.50 8.62 -7.47
C HIS A 185 22.89 8.76 -5.99
N PRO A 186 22.76 9.94 -5.32
CA PRO A 186 23.08 10.07 -3.89
C PRO A 186 22.27 9.14 -2.98
N PHE A 187 21.08 8.74 -3.41
CA PHE A 187 20.15 7.90 -2.66
C PHE A 187 20.20 6.42 -3.10
N THR A 188 21.11 6.05 -4.00
CA THR A 188 21.13 4.72 -4.61
C THR A 188 22.07 3.79 -3.86
N LYS A 189 21.53 2.74 -3.22
CA LYS A 189 22.32 1.60 -2.69
C LYS A 189 22.70 0.61 -3.78
N SER A 190 21.74 0.25 -4.63
CA SER A 190 21.92 -0.69 -5.74
C SER A 190 20.88 -0.44 -6.82
N ILE A 191 21.18 -0.93 -8.03
CA ILE A 191 20.29 -0.86 -9.18
C ILE A 191 20.26 -2.23 -9.84
N GLN A 192 19.08 -2.68 -10.25
CA GLN A 192 18.90 -3.84 -11.11
C GLN A 192 17.86 -3.56 -12.20
N GLN A 193 17.96 -4.27 -13.31
CA GLN A 193 16.94 -4.20 -14.36
C GLN A 193 15.64 -4.81 -13.86
N ALA A 194 14.52 -4.23 -14.27
CA ALA A 194 13.22 -4.65 -13.81
C ALA A 194 12.13 -4.28 -14.83
N SER A 195 10.93 -4.80 -14.62
CA SER A 195 9.76 -4.43 -15.42
C SER A 195 8.49 -4.41 -14.59
N THR A 196 7.50 -3.63 -15.00
CA THR A 196 6.17 -3.60 -14.38
C THR A 196 5.10 -3.49 -15.47
N ASN A 197 3.85 -3.70 -15.08
CA ASN A 197 2.72 -3.55 -15.99
C ASN A 197 2.42 -2.06 -16.22
N GLY A 198 2.25 -1.68 -17.48
CA GLY A 198 1.93 -0.31 -17.86
C GLY A 198 2.11 -0.02 -19.34
N GLU A 199 1.77 1.21 -19.72
CA GLU A 199 1.94 1.74 -21.06
C GLU A 199 2.90 2.93 -21.01
N LEU A 200 3.99 2.86 -21.77
CA LEU A 200 4.98 3.92 -21.81
C LEU A 200 4.68 4.87 -22.97
N HIS A 201 4.67 6.18 -22.71
CA HIS A 201 4.43 7.20 -23.73
C HIS A 201 5.60 8.17 -23.85
N HIS A 202 5.91 8.58 -25.07
CA HIS A 202 6.88 9.62 -25.39
C HIS A 202 6.23 11.01 -25.24
N LEU A 203 6.59 11.78 -24.21
CA LEU A 203 6.05 13.13 -23.96
C LEU A 203 6.95 14.26 -24.50
N GLY A 204 7.92 13.91 -25.35
CA GLY A 204 8.91 14.84 -25.89
C GLY A 204 10.25 14.63 -25.20
N ALA A 205 10.62 15.53 -24.29
CA ALA A 205 11.92 15.45 -23.62
C ALA A 205 12.02 14.35 -22.54
N PHE A 206 10.90 13.71 -22.19
CA PHE A 206 10.81 12.71 -21.13
C PHE A 206 9.64 11.75 -21.41
N PRO A 207 9.65 10.53 -20.84
CA PRO A 207 8.54 9.60 -20.96
C PRO A 207 7.49 9.80 -19.87
N GLY A 208 6.28 9.29 -20.09
CA GLY A 208 5.25 9.15 -19.07
C GLY A 208 4.65 7.76 -19.09
N MET A 209 4.61 7.09 -17.94
CA MET A 209 3.94 5.79 -17.79
C MET A 209 2.47 5.98 -17.40
N LYS A 210 1.58 5.21 -18.02
CA LYS A 210 0.19 5.00 -17.59
C LYS A 210 0.04 3.58 -17.06
N LEU A 211 -0.88 3.38 -16.11
CA LEU A 211 -1.29 2.05 -15.68
C LEU A 211 -1.99 1.33 -16.84
N GLY A 212 -1.69 0.04 -17.03
CA GLY A 212 -2.20 -0.76 -18.13
C GLY A 212 -1.59 -2.16 -18.16
N GLU A 213 -1.99 -2.98 -19.11
CA GLU A 213 -1.57 -4.40 -19.21
C GLU A 213 -0.30 -4.63 -20.05
N GLY A 214 0.27 -3.57 -20.62
CA GLY A 214 1.55 -3.61 -21.33
C GLY A 214 2.72 -3.86 -20.38
N THR A 215 3.95 -3.87 -20.91
CA THR A 215 5.17 -4.03 -20.10
C THR A 215 6.06 -2.81 -20.26
N VAL A 216 6.43 -2.19 -19.14
CA VAL A 216 7.42 -1.11 -19.09
C VAL A 216 8.70 -1.63 -18.44
N PHE A 217 9.83 -1.42 -19.11
CA PHE A 217 11.14 -1.80 -18.61
C PHE A 217 11.85 -0.60 -18.00
N GLY A 218 12.59 -0.83 -16.93
CA GLY A 218 13.32 0.22 -16.24
C GLY A 218 14.32 -0.31 -15.22
N ASP A 219 14.75 0.60 -14.36
CA ASP A 219 15.66 0.34 -13.26
C ASP A 219 14.87 0.27 -11.95
N LEU A 220 15.07 -0.81 -11.19
CA LEU A 220 14.67 -0.89 -9.80
C LEU A 220 15.83 -0.43 -8.92
N VAL A 221 15.65 0.71 -8.27
CA VAL A 221 16.62 1.34 -7.38
C VAL A 221 16.29 0.96 -5.94
N THR A 222 17.26 0.38 -5.23
CA THR A 222 17.17 0.23 -3.77
C THR A 222 17.66 1.51 -3.13
N MET A 223 16.81 2.14 -2.32
CA MET A 223 17.10 3.45 -1.72
C MET A 223 17.96 3.33 -0.47
N SER A 224 18.88 4.28 -0.26
CA SER A 224 19.64 4.40 0.98
C SER A 224 18.77 4.91 2.11
N ASP A 225 17.99 5.94 1.81
CA ASP A 225 16.98 6.58 2.62
C ASP A 225 15.75 6.82 1.73
N ALA A 226 14.66 6.11 1.98
CA ALA A 226 13.45 6.21 1.16
C ALA A 226 12.74 7.54 1.30
N SER A 227 12.68 8.10 2.52
CA SER A 227 11.96 9.35 2.78
C SER A 227 12.65 10.54 2.12
N GLU A 228 13.98 10.68 2.31
CA GLU A 228 14.74 11.78 1.71
C GLU A 228 14.78 11.65 0.17
N CYS A 229 14.92 10.42 -0.33
CA CYS A 229 14.91 10.17 -1.77
C CYS A 229 13.57 10.58 -2.39
N LEU A 230 12.46 10.09 -1.82
CA LEU A 230 11.13 10.35 -2.34
C LEU A 230 10.75 11.82 -2.24
N GLU A 231 11.08 12.50 -1.14
CA GLU A 231 10.88 13.96 -1.02
C GLU A 231 11.59 14.72 -2.15
N LYS A 232 12.81 14.31 -2.50
CA LYS A 232 13.56 14.96 -3.57
C LYS A 232 12.98 14.67 -4.95
N ILE A 233 12.60 13.42 -5.22
CA ILE A 233 12.05 13.02 -6.51
C ILE A 233 10.65 13.58 -6.71
N ASP A 234 9.83 13.71 -5.65
CA ASP A 234 8.50 14.34 -5.71
C ASP A 234 8.57 15.76 -6.31
N GLN A 235 9.58 16.55 -5.91
CA GLN A 235 9.80 17.89 -6.44
C GLN A 235 10.15 17.90 -7.94
N ILE A 236 10.86 16.87 -8.40
CA ILE A 236 11.31 16.74 -9.80
C ILE A 236 10.17 16.26 -10.69
N GLU A 237 9.38 15.30 -10.20
CA GLU A 237 8.25 14.72 -10.91
C GLU A 237 6.97 15.56 -10.75
N GLY A 238 7.00 16.64 -9.96
CA GLY A 238 5.86 17.53 -9.76
C GLY A 238 4.68 16.85 -9.04
N PHE A 239 4.98 15.97 -8.09
CA PHE A 239 4.00 15.33 -7.23
C PHE A 239 3.60 16.28 -6.10
N LEU A 240 2.31 16.63 -6.02
CA LEU A 240 1.78 17.57 -5.03
C LEU A 240 1.07 16.87 -3.85
N GLY A 241 1.17 15.55 -3.79
CA GLY A 241 0.49 14.71 -2.80
C GLY A 241 -0.58 13.80 -3.41
N PHE A 242 -0.92 12.74 -2.69
CA PHE A 242 -1.83 11.70 -3.20
C PHE A 242 -3.23 12.26 -3.46
N GLY A 243 -3.71 12.04 -4.69
CA GLY A 243 -5.03 12.49 -5.13
C GLY A 243 -5.12 13.99 -5.42
N HIS A 244 -3.98 14.68 -5.57
CA HIS A 244 -3.94 16.07 -5.98
C HIS A 244 -4.05 16.17 -7.52
N PRO A 245 -5.10 16.78 -8.07
CA PRO A 245 -5.39 16.73 -9.51
C PRO A 245 -4.38 17.50 -10.38
N GLU A 246 -3.62 18.42 -9.79
CA GLU A 246 -2.60 19.23 -10.48
C GLU A 246 -1.20 18.60 -10.44
N SER A 247 -1.03 17.42 -9.85
CA SER A 247 0.23 16.68 -9.94
C SER A 247 0.57 16.39 -11.40
N LEU A 248 1.83 16.60 -11.81
CA LEU A 248 2.28 16.23 -13.15
C LEU A 248 2.36 14.70 -13.27
N TYR A 249 2.94 14.07 -12.25
CA TYR A 249 2.91 12.64 -12.03
C TYR A 249 2.32 12.34 -10.65
N ASP A 250 1.50 11.30 -10.57
CA ASP A 250 1.08 10.73 -9.29
C ASP A 250 2.10 9.68 -8.85
N ARG A 251 2.54 9.75 -7.59
CA ARG A 251 3.30 8.65 -7.00
C ARG A 251 2.35 7.50 -6.69
N THR A 252 2.73 6.29 -7.07
CA THR A 252 1.99 5.06 -6.76
C THR A 252 2.91 3.92 -6.35
N ILE A 253 2.34 2.77 -5.97
CA ILE A 253 3.05 1.54 -5.64
C ILE A 253 2.69 0.48 -6.67
N VAL A 254 3.68 -0.20 -7.22
CA VAL A 254 3.50 -1.28 -8.19
C VAL A 254 4.32 -2.50 -7.80
N GLU A 255 3.87 -3.67 -8.26
CA GLU A 255 4.70 -4.87 -8.28
C GLU A 255 5.64 -4.81 -9.49
N VAL A 256 6.91 -5.11 -9.26
CA VAL A 256 7.98 -5.04 -10.23
C VAL A 256 8.64 -6.40 -10.34
N MET A 257 8.73 -6.93 -11.55
CA MET A 257 9.39 -8.18 -11.85
C MET A 257 10.89 -7.96 -12.04
N THR A 258 11.69 -8.68 -11.24
CA THR A 258 13.15 -8.76 -11.33
C THR A 258 13.59 -10.18 -11.68
N ASP A 259 14.88 -10.37 -11.96
CA ASP A 259 15.46 -11.71 -12.16
C ASP A 259 15.36 -12.61 -10.90
N PHE A 260 15.15 -12.02 -9.72
CA PHE A 260 15.04 -12.73 -8.44
C PHE A 260 13.59 -12.94 -7.97
N GLY A 261 12.61 -12.39 -8.71
CA GLY A 261 11.19 -12.45 -8.36
C GLY A 261 10.51 -11.09 -8.28
N PRO A 262 9.23 -11.07 -7.88
CA PRO A 262 8.47 -9.83 -7.70
C PRO A 262 8.95 -9.05 -6.48
N GLU A 263 9.05 -7.74 -6.63
CA GLU A 263 9.35 -6.77 -5.57
C GLU A 263 8.32 -5.64 -5.59
N TRP A 264 8.03 -5.04 -4.45
CA TRP A 264 7.15 -3.87 -4.37
C TRP A 264 7.96 -2.59 -4.42
N ALA A 265 7.56 -1.65 -5.27
CA ALA A 265 8.28 -0.40 -5.46
C ALA A 265 7.34 0.79 -5.58
N TRP A 266 7.81 1.94 -5.09
CA TRP A 266 7.26 3.22 -5.51
C TRP A 266 7.56 3.45 -6.99
N THR A 267 6.67 4.15 -7.68
CA THR A 267 6.91 4.66 -9.02
C THR A 267 6.05 5.91 -9.27
N TYR A 268 6.21 6.54 -10.42
CA TYR A 268 5.45 7.72 -10.82
C TYR A 268 4.63 7.39 -12.05
N ILE A 269 3.35 7.73 -12.07
CA ILE A 269 2.47 7.57 -13.23
C ILE A 269 2.09 8.96 -13.75
N TYR A 270 2.18 9.16 -15.05
CA TYR A 270 1.86 10.43 -15.66
C TYR A 270 0.37 10.73 -15.51
N ASN A 271 0.01 11.90 -14.98
CA ASN A 271 -1.39 12.27 -14.74
C ASN A 271 -2.02 13.00 -15.95
N GLY A 272 -1.21 13.53 -16.87
CA GLY A 272 -1.69 14.23 -18.07
C GLY A 272 -2.35 13.34 -19.13
N LYS A 273 -2.93 13.97 -20.16
CA LYS A 273 -3.53 13.24 -21.29
C LYS A 273 -2.45 12.73 -22.24
N VAL A 274 -2.65 11.53 -22.78
CA VAL A 274 -1.78 10.91 -23.79
C VAL A 274 -2.61 10.49 -24.99
N GLY A 275 -1.98 10.45 -26.17
CA GLY A 275 -2.61 9.98 -27.40
C GLY A 275 -2.06 8.61 -27.82
N PRO A 276 -2.77 7.87 -28.70
CA PRO A 276 -2.28 6.59 -29.21
C PRO A 276 -0.93 6.72 -29.92
N ASP A 277 -0.71 7.82 -30.64
CA ASP A 277 0.52 8.06 -31.41
C ASP A 277 1.76 8.32 -30.53
N SER A 278 1.59 8.48 -29.21
CA SER A 278 2.71 8.67 -28.29
C SER A 278 3.21 7.37 -27.64
N ILE A 279 2.56 6.23 -27.90
CA ILE A 279 2.94 4.94 -27.28
C ILE A 279 4.35 4.54 -27.74
N ILE A 280 5.15 4.02 -26.79
CA ILE A 280 6.42 3.35 -27.03
C ILE A 280 6.19 1.85 -26.94
N ASP A 281 5.99 1.20 -28.09
CA ASP A 281 5.51 -0.20 -28.18
C ASP A 281 6.42 -1.23 -27.51
N ASP A 282 7.74 -0.99 -27.46
CA ASP A 282 8.70 -1.91 -26.83
C ASP A 282 8.86 -1.68 -25.31
N GLY A 283 8.15 -0.69 -24.76
CA GLY A 283 8.15 -0.36 -23.34
C GLY A 283 9.49 0.15 -22.80
N ARG A 284 10.42 0.58 -23.67
CA ARG A 284 11.79 0.97 -23.29
C ARG A 284 12.09 2.41 -23.68
N TRP A 285 12.33 3.26 -22.67
CA TRP A 285 12.90 4.58 -22.91
C TRP A 285 14.39 4.46 -23.30
N ARG A 286 14.82 5.23 -24.31
CA ARG A 286 16.20 5.24 -24.83
C ARG A 286 16.74 6.65 -24.89
#